data_AF-A0A9D4Q836-F1
#
_entry.id   AF-A0A9D4Q836-F1
#
_cell.length_a   1.000
_cell.length_b   1.000
_cell.length_c   1.000
_cell.angle_alpha   90.00
_cell.angle_beta   90.00
_cell.angle_gamma   90.00
#
_symmetry.space_group_name_H-M   'P 1'
#
loop_
_entity.id
_entity.type
_entity.pdbx_description
1 polymer ?
#
loop_
_entity_poly.entity_id
_entity_poly.type
_entity_poly.pdbx_seq_one_letter_code
_entity_poly.pdbx_strand_id
1 'polypeptide(L)'
;MERLKREAEDREAQKRKPSPSNQSTAEKKRKLCDEKERLEKGLDSSKAMFERAQGLIKSGVTSRNMDDVECGQVLLSEANSSLAENMAKLAAVNEELQKL
;
A
#
# COMPACT_ATOMS: atom_id res chain seq x y z
N MET A 1 -10.32 8.06 53.61
CA MET A 1 -11.26 8.36 52.50
C MET A 1 -10.59 8.95 51.25
N GLU A 2 -9.30 9.33 51.28
CA GLU A 2 -8.63 9.92 50.10
C GLU A 2 -8.16 8.90 49.05
N ARG A 3 -7.87 7.65 49.43
CA ARG A 3 -7.43 6.61 48.49
C ARG A 3 -8.52 6.20 47.49
N LEU A 4 -9.78 6.18 47.90
CA LEU A 4 -10.93 5.83 47.05
C LEU A 4 -11.22 6.89 45.98
N LYS A 5 -10.89 8.17 46.22
CA LYS A 5 -11.04 9.23 45.21
C LYS A 5 -9.99 9.10 44.10
N ARG A 6 -8.76 8.77 44.47
CA ARG A 6 -7.66 8.60 43.49
C ARG A 6 -7.89 7.45 42.52
N GLU A 7 -8.43 6.33 43.01
CA GLU A 7 -8.79 5.17 42.17
C GLU A 7 -10.01 5.42 41.26
N ALA A 8 -10.92 6.31 41.67
CA ALA A 8 -12.05 6.71 40.84
C ALA A 8 -11.62 7.65 39.70
N GLU A 9 -10.75 8.62 39.98
CA GLU A 9 -10.20 9.54 38.98
C GLU A 9 -9.32 8.84 37.94
N ASP A 10 -8.50 7.87 38.36
CA ASP A 10 -7.70 7.04 37.43
C ASP A 10 -8.58 6.15 36.53
N ARG A 11 -9.69 5.60 37.07
CA ARG A 11 -10.67 4.85 36.27
C ARG A 11 -11.43 5.71 35.29
N GLU A 12 -11.68 6.99 35.60
CA GLU A 12 -12.36 7.92 34.71
C GLU A 12 -11.44 8.44 33.60
N ALA A 13 -10.15 8.65 33.91
CA ALA A 13 -9.13 8.96 32.92
C ALA A 13 -8.91 7.81 31.91
N GLN A 14 -8.95 6.56 32.35
CA GLN A 14 -8.82 5.38 31.46
C GLN A 14 -10.08 5.09 30.62
N LYS A 15 -11.24 5.66 30.96
CA LYS A 15 -12.45 5.60 30.12
C LYS A 15 -12.43 6.62 28.99
N ARG A 16 -11.57 7.64 29.04
CA ARG A 16 -11.24 8.50 27.90
C ARG A 16 -10.23 7.82 27.00
N LYS A 17 -10.57 6.62 26.51
CA LYS A 17 -9.97 6.16 25.26
C LYS A 17 -10.37 7.19 24.21
N PRO A 18 -9.44 7.78 23.44
CA PRO A 18 -9.84 8.58 22.29
C PRO A 18 -10.69 7.67 21.42
N SER A 19 -11.97 8.03 21.25
CA SER A 19 -12.82 7.36 20.28
C SER A 19 -12.06 7.35 18.94
N PRO A 20 -12.01 6.23 18.23
CA PRO A 20 -11.38 6.17 16.90
C PRO A 20 -12.02 7.15 15.89
N SER A 21 -13.16 7.76 16.24
CA SER A 21 -13.89 8.75 15.44
C SER A 21 -13.33 10.17 15.45
N ASN A 22 -12.29 10.50 16.24
CA ASN A 22 -11.73 11.85 16.31
C ASN A 22 -10.35 11.97 15.66
N GLN A 23 -10.08 11.17 14.62
CA GLN A 23 -8.92 11.46 13.79
C GLN A 23 -9.13 12.80 13.09
N SER A 24 -8.28 13.78 13.38
CA SER A 24 -8.31 15.07 12.70
C SER A 24 -8.25 14.84 11.19
N THR A 25 -9.08 15.54 10.41
CA THR A 25 -9.06 15.51 8.94
C THR A 25 -7.63 15.69 8.40
N ALA A 26 -6.80 16.48 9.08
CA ALA A 26 -5.39 16.67 8.74
C ALA A 26 -4.55 15.39 8.94
N GLU A 27 -4.78 14.64 10.02
CA GLU A 27 -4.08 13.37 10.29
C GLU A 27 -4.52 12.29 9.29
N LYS A 28 -5.81 12.22 8.97
CA LYS A 28 -6.34 11.29 7.97
C LYS A 28 -5.76 11.60 6.58
N LYS A 29 -5.78 12.88 6.18
CA LYS A 29 -5.18 13.34 4.91
C LYS A 29 -3.71 12.97 4.82
N ARG A 30 -2.94 13.18 5.90
CA ARG A 30 -1.52 12.80 5.95
C ARG A 30 -1.32 11.30 5.72
N LYS A 31 -2.07 10.43 6.43
CA LYS A 31 -1.93 8.97 6.27
C LYS A 31 -2.25 8.51 4.85
N LEU A 32 -3.27 9.08 4.22
CA LEU A 32 -3.62 8.78 2.83
C LEU A 32 -2.55 9.27 1.85
N CYS A 33 -1.92 10.43 2.09
CA CYS A 33 -0.76 10.88 1.30
C CYS A 33 0.44 9.93 1.45
N ASP A 34 0.74 9.48 2.67
CA ASP A 34 1.83 8.52 2.93
C ASP A 34 1.54 7.14 2.27
N GLU A 35 0.26 6.74 2.22
CA GLU A 35 -0.16 5.53 1.50
C GLU A 35 -0.05 5.70 -0.02
N LYS A 36 -0.49 6.84 -0.55
CA LYS A 36 -0.35 7.19 -1.96
C LYS A 36 1.10 7.11 -2.42
N GLU A 37 2.02 7.73 -1.69
CA GLU A 37 3.46 7.71 -2.03
C GLU A 37 4.02 6.28 -2.05
N ARG A 38 3.60 5.43 -1.10
CA ARG A 38 4.01 4.02 -1.07
C ARG A 38 3.46 3.23 -2.26
N LEU A 39 2.22 3.48 -2.64
CA LEU A 39 1.60 2.85 -3.81
C LEU A 39 2.29 3.28 -5.11
N GLU A 40 2.63 4.56 -5.25
CA GLU A 40 3.38 5.08 -6.40
C GLU A 40 4.76 4.42 -6.53
N LYS A 41 5.51 4.27 -5.43
CA LYS A 41 6.77 3.49 -5.42
C LYS A 41 6.55 2.01 -5.79
N GLY A 42 5.43 1.45 -5.36
CA GLY A 42 5.00 0.10 -5.73
C GLY A 42 4.77 -0.04 -7.24
N LEU A 43 4.11 0.95 -7.86
CA LEU A 43 3.88 1.00 -9.31
C LEU A 43 5.19 1.10 -10.09
N ASP A 44 6.13 1.94 -9.65
CA ASP A 44 7.46 2.04 -10.26
C ASP A 44 8.20 0.69 -10.22
N SER A 45 8.07 -0.04 -9.11
CA SER A 45 8.65 -1.38 -8.95
C SER A 45 7.98 -2.41 -9.88
N SER A 46 6.65 -2.39 -10.01
CA SER A 46 5.91 -3.23 -10.96
C SER A 46 6.31 -2.93 -12.41
N LYS A 47 6.53 -1.66 -12.76
CA LYS A 47 7.00 -1.24 -14.07
C LYS A 47 8.40 -1.78 -14.37
N ALA A 48 9.33 -1.68 -13.43
CA ALA A 48 10.67 -2.24 -13.58
C ALA A 48 10.65 -3.78 -13.77
N MET A 49 9.77 -4.49 -13.04
CA MET A 49 9.57 -5.92 -13.25
C MET A 49 9.02 -6.24 -14.65
N PHE A 50 8.08 -5.43 -15.14
CA PHE A 50 7.54 -5.57 -16.48
C PHE A 50 8.62 -5.39 -17.56
N GLU A 51 9.45 -4.35 -17.45
CA GLU A 51 10.57 -4.11 -18.37
C GLU A 51 11.58 -5.26 -18.35
N ARG A 52 11.89 -5.80 -17.17
CA ARG A 52 12.75 -6.97 -17.02
C ARG A 52 12.15 -8.23 -17.66
N ALA A 53 10.86 -8.47 -17.44
CA ALA A 53 10.14 -9.60 -18.03
C ALA A 53 10.16 -9.54 -19.56
N GLN A 54 9.91 -8.36 -20.14
CA GLN A 54 10.02 -8.14 -21.57
C GLN A 54 11.44 -8.38 -22.09
N GLY A 55 12.45 -7.95 -21.32
CA GLY A 55 13.86 -8.19 -21.62
C GLY A 55 14.18 -9.69 -21.75
N LEU A 56 13.77 -10.49 -20.76
CA LEU A 56 13.96 -11.94 -20.73
C LEU A 56 13.25 -12.64 -21.90
N ILE A 57 11.99 -12.30 -22.16
CA ILE A 57 11.24 -12.89 -23.27
C ILE A 57 11.93 -12.56 -24.60
N LYS A 58 12.34 -11.30 -24.80
CA LYS A 58 12.99 -10.88 -26.04
C LYS A 58 14.34 -11.55 -26.24
N SER A 59 15.18 -11.62 -25.19
CA SER A 59 16.47 -12.30 -25.27
C SER A 59 16.29 -13.79 -25.52
N GLY A 60 15.37 -14.44 -24.78
CA GLY A 60 15.06 -15.87 -24.91
C GLY A 60 14.57 -16.26 -26.30
N VAL A 61 13.66 -15.47 -26.89
CA VAL A 61 13.21 -15.69 -28.28
C VAL A 61 14.37 -15.55 -29.27
N THR A 62 15.25 -14.57 -29.07
CA THR A 62 16.39 -14.33 -29.97
C THR A 62 17.43 -15.45 -29.89
N SER A 63 17.72 -15.93 -28.68
CA SER A 63 18.69 -16.99 -28.42
C SER A 63 18.12 -18.41 -28.53
N ARG A 64 16.81 -18.54 -28.74
CA ARG A 64 16.05 -19.81 -28.64
C ARG A 64 16.20 -20.48 -27.26
N ASN A 65 16.35 -19.68 -26.21
CA ASN A 65 16.34 -20.14 -24.83
C ASN A 65 14.91 -20.08 -24.26
N MET A 66 14.25 -21.23 -24.16
CA MET A 66 12.88 -21.31 -23.65
C MET A 66 12.77 -21.07 -22.15
N ASP A 67 13.81 -21.39 -21.38
CA ASP A 67 13.83 -21.14 -19.93
C ASP A 67 13.71 -19.62 -19.64
N ASP A 68 14.43 -18.79 -20.40
CA ASP A 68 14.32 -17.32 -20.30
C ASP A 68 12.92 -16.82 -20.67
N VAL A 69 12.30 -17.44 -21.68
CA VAL A 69 10.93 -17.09 -22.10
C VAL A 69 9.93 -17.44 -21.00
N GLU A 70 10.03 -18.63 -20.42
CA GLU A 70 9.15 -19.09 -19.33
C GLU A 70 9.35 -18.23 -18.07
N CYS A 71 10.59 -17.99 -17.65
CA CYS A 71 10.89 -17.08 -16.53
C CYS A 71 10.34 -15.67 -16.78
N GLY A 72 10.49 -15.16 -18.01
CA GLY A 72 9.93 -13.87 -18.40
C GLY A 72 8.41 -13.84 -18.34
N GLN A 73 7.71 -14.90 -18.77
CA GLN A 73 6.25 -15.00 -18.71
C GLN A 73 5.71 -15.07 -17.27
N VAL A 74 6.40 -15.80 -16.38
CA VAL A 74 6.05 -15.83 -14.96
C VAL A 74 6.20 -14.43 -14.36
N LEU A 75 7.35 -13.79 -14.56
CA LEU A 75 7.60 -12.44 -14.05
C LEU A 75 6.61 -11.42 -14.62
N LEU A 76 6.22 -11.55 -15.89
CA LEU A 76 5.21 -10.70 -16.52
C LEU A 76 3.84 -10.85 -15.83
N SER A 77 3.45 -12.08 -15.50
CA SER A 77 2.19 -12.38 -14.83
C SER A 77 2.16 -11.83 -13.40
N GLU A 78 3.28 -11.93 -12.68
CA GLU A 78 3.45 -11.35 -11.35
C GLU A 78 3.42 -9.82 -11.40
N ALA A 79 4.14 -9.21 -12.34
CA ALA A 79 4.16 -7.77 -12.55
C ALA A 79 2.75 -7.23 -12.86
N ASN A 80 1.99 -7.91 -13.73
CA ASN A 80 0.62 -7.53 -14.07
C ASN A 80 -0.33 -7.61 -12.87
N SER A 81 -0.24 -8.69 -12.08
CA SER A 81 -1.09 -8.87 -10.89
C SER A 81 -0.81 -7.79 -9.84
N SER A 82 0.47 -7.53 -9.56
CA SER A 82 0.90 -6.49 -8.63
C SER A 82 0.52 -5.08 -9.12
N LEU A 83 0.66 -4.81 -10.43
CA LEU A 83 0.29 -3.53 -11.04
C LEU A 83 -1.21 -3.27 -10.89
N ALA A 84 -2.05 -4.26 -11.22
CA ALA A 84 -3.49 -4.14 -11.12
C ALA A 84 -3.96 -3.84 -9.69
N GLU A 85 -3.38 -4.55 -8.70
CA GLU A 85 -3.69 -4.33 -7.29
C GLU A 85 -3.26 -2.94 -6.81
N ASN A 86 -2.04 -2.51 -7.13
CA ASN A 86 -1.53 -1.21 -6.74
C ASN A 86 -2.31 -0.06 -7.40
N MET A 87 -2.71 -0.20 -8.66
CA MET A 87 -3.54 0.78 -9.37
C MET A 87 -4.94 0.89 -8.74
N ALA A 88 -5.57 -0.24 -8.39
CA ALA A 88 -6.88 -0.24 -7.73
C ALA A 88 -6.84 0.45 -6.36
N LYS A 89 -5.82 0.13 -5.54
CA LYS A 89 -5.60 0.80 -4.25
C LYS A 89 -5.34 2.28 -4.41
N LEU A 90 -4.52 2.67 -5.39
CA LEU A 90 -4.21 4.08 -5.64
C LEU A 90 -5.45 4.87 -6.07
N ALA A 91 -6.31 4.27 -6.90
CA ALA A 91 -7.59 4.87 -7.26
C ALA A 91 -8.47 5.11 -6.01
N ALA A 92 -8.61 4.10 -5.15
CA ALA A 92 -9.38 4.22 -3.91
C ALA A 92 -8.84 5.30 -2.97
N VAL A 93 -7.51 5.37 -2.77
CA VAL A 93 -6.86 6.41 -1.96
C VAL A 93 -7.07 7.80 -2.55
N ASN A 94 -6.96 7.94 -3.87
CA ASN A 94 -7.21 9.22 -4.54
C ASN A 94 -8.68 9.68 -4.41
N GLU A 95 -9.64 8.77 -4.54
CA GLU A 95 -11.05 9.07 -4.29
C GLU A 95 -11.29 9.50 -2.85
N GLU A 96 -10.66 8.83 -1.88
CA GLU A 96 -10.80 9.18 -0.47
C GLU A 96 -10.18 10.55 -0.16
N LEU A 97 -9.02 10.86 -0.75
CA LEU A 97 -8.38 12.18 -0.65
C LEU A 97 -9.23 13.30 -1.27
N GLN A 98 -9.97 13.02 -2.35
CA GLN A 98 -10.88 14.00 -2.96
C GLN A 98 -12.13 14.27 -2.12
N LYS A 99 -12.53 13.31 -1.28
CA LYS A 99 -13.70 13.40 -0.39
C LYS A 99 -13.39 14.12 0.94
N LEU A 100 -12.10 14.41 1.23
CA LEU A 100 -11.64 15.15 2.42
C LEU A 100 -11.51 16.65 2.15
#